data_AF-A0A667XM32-F1
#
_entry.id   AF-A0A667XM32-F1
#
_cell.length_a   1.000
_cell.length_b   1.000
_cell.length_c   1.000
_cell.angle_alpha   90.00
_cell.angle_beta   90.00
_cell.angle_gamma   90.00
#
_symmetry.space_group_name_H-M   'P 1'
#
loop_
_entity.id
_entity.type
_entity.pdbx_description
1 polymer ?
#
loop_
_entity_poly.entity_id
_entity_poly.type
_entity_poly.pdbx_seq_one_letter_code
_entity_poly.pdbx_strand_id
1 'polypeptide(L)'
;LYWGLLRLFDCMLAKETSDDCRSCLECSPDNGCVRCPERLFLFLQRDGMSHHGTCLHACPTGHYGQRGKDINRCMKCRSLDCEHCFSRDFCTKCKPGFQLYKGKCLTHCPEGTFAHQSDCLEDCLQAPLGEWSNWSVCLHNGVTCGFRWGKQTRTREGGLSGGMPEEHAASLCPSHSETQRCRMRKKWRQEMRNLGKTGVLAVMARYCDKYPPQSDLFPSL
;
A
#
# COMPACT_ATOMS: atom_id res chain seq x y z
N LEU A 1 31.46 34.65 -50.47
CA LEU A 1 30.37 35.40 -49.79
C LEU A 1 28.99 34.73 -49.89
N TYR A 2 28.80 33.66 -50.68
CA TYR A 2 27.50 32.96 -50.82
C TYR A 2 27.41 31.59 -50.12
N TRP A 3 28.25 31.35 -49.11
CA TRP A 3 28.21 30.11 -48.29
C TRP A 3 28.02 30.40 -46.78
N GLY A 4 27.83 31.67 -46.40
CA GLY A 4 27.56 32.08 -45.01
C GLY A 4 26.09 32.45 -44.73
N LEU A 5 25.28 32.62 -45.77
CA LEU A 5 23.89 33.07 -45.66
C LEU A 5 22.85 31.92 -45.67
N LEU A 6 23.22 30.71 -46.11
CA LEU A 6 22.30 29.57 -46.02
C LEU A 6 22.13 29.04 -44.59
N ARG A 7 23.12 29.20 -43.69
CA ARG A 7 22.98 28.79 -42.28
C ARG A 7 22.14 29.74 -41.42
N LEU A 8 21.89 30.96 -41.90
CA LEU A 8 21.02 31.93 -41.23
C LEU A 8 19.55 31.80 -41.66
N PHE A 9 19.28 31.20 -42.82
CA PHE A 9 17.91 30.91 -43.26
C PHE A 9 17.35 29.61 -42.64
N ASP A 10 18.21 28.63 -42.34
CA ASP A 10 17.81 27.44 -41.56
C ASP A 10 17.53 27.76 -40.07
N CYS A 11 17.93 28.94 -39.59
CA CYS A 11 17.69 29.37 -38.21
C CYS A 11 16.33 30.09 -38.02
N MET A 12 15.66 30.51 -39.10
CA MET A 12 14.34 31.18 -39.02
C MET A 12 13.14 30.28 -39.28
N LEU A 13 13.35 29.01 -39.68
CA LEU A 13 12.30 27.99 -39.81
C LEU A 13 12.21 27.05 -38.60
N ALA A 14 13.13 27.17 -37.65
CA ALA A 14 13.06 26.53 -36.35
C ALA A 14 12.64 27.55 -35.29
N LYS A 15 11.53 28.27 -35.52
CA LYS A 15 10.76 28.77 -34.36
C LYS A 15 10.12 27.52 -33.80
N GLU A 16 10.83 26.90 -32.85
CA GLU A 16 10.48 25.69 -32.12
C GLU A 16 8.98 25.47 -32.21
N THR A 17 8.56 24.50 -33.03
CA THR A 17 7.28 23.86 -32.76
C THR A 17 7.50 23.29 -31.37
N SER A 18 7.08 24.03 -30.33
CA SER A 18 7.09 23.53 -28.96
C SER A 18 6.56 22.11 -29.05
N ASP A 19 7.22 21.14 -28.42
CA ASP A 19 6.79 19.75 -28.46
C ASP A 19 5.29 19.61 -28.10
N ASP A 20 4.74 20.61 -27.39
CA ASP A 20 3.32 20.85 -27.12
C ASP A 20 2.38 20.82 -28.34
N CYS A 21 2.85 21.20 -29.54
CA CYS A 21 2.01 21.31 -30.74
C CYS A 21 2.17 20.17 -31.75
N ARG A 22 3.05 19.19 -31.50
CA ARG A 22 3.19 18.01 -32.39
C ARG A 22 1.96 17.10 -32.41
N SER A 23 1.21 17.06 -31.31
CA SER A 23 0.04 16.16 -31.14
C SER A 23 -1.29 16.94 -31.04
N CYS A 24 -1.31 18.16 -31.55
CA CYS A 24 -2.43 19.10 -31.45
C CYS A 24 -3.14 19.28 -32.79
N LEU A 25 -4.47 19.43 -32.79
CA LEU A 25 -5.25 19.70 -34.01
C LEU A 25 -5.21 21.18 -34.41
N GLU A 26 -5.29 22.07 -33.42
CA GLU A 26 -5.25 23.53 -33.63
C GLU A 26 -4.29 24.15 -32.62
N CYS A 27 -3.16 24.67 -33.11
CA CYS A 27 -2.12 25.30 -32.29
C CYS A 27 -2.07 26.81 -32.53
N SER A 28 -1.95 27.57 -31.45
CA SER A 28 -1.75 29.02 -31.44
C SER A 28 -0.33 29.33 -30.96
N PRO A 29 0.40 30.27 -31.59
CA PRO A 29 1.75 30.63 -31.17
C PRO A 29 1.84 31.10 -29.71
N ASP A 30 0.83 31.86 -29.24
CA ASP A 30 0.86 32.47 -27.91
C ASP A 30 0.15 31.65 -26.81
N ASN A 31 -0.74 30.73 -27.19
CA ASN A 31 -1.58 29.97 -26.25
C ASN A 31 -1.28 28.46 -26.29
N GLY A 32 -0.32 28.03 -27.10
CA GLY A 32 -0.05 26.62 -27.34
C GLY A 32 -1.23 25.92 -28.02
N CYS A 33 -1.48 24.66 -27.65
CA CYS A 33 -2.55 23.87 -28.21
C CYS A 33 -3.95 24.35 -27.74
N VAL A 34 -4.84 24.61 -28.69
CA VAL A 34 -6.23 25.02 -28.43
C VAL A 34 -7.19 23.83 -28.52
N ARG A 35 -6.93 22.87 -29.43
CA ARG A 35 -7.75 21.66 -29.59
C ARG A 35 -6.92 20.39 -29.70
N CYS A 36 -7.30 19.43 -28.87
CA CYS A 36 -6.71 18.09 -28.87
C CYS A 36 -7.62 17.09 -29.60
N PRO A 37 -7.05 16.02 -30.17
CA PRO A 37 -7.80 14.84 -30.59
C PRO A 37 -8.67 14.27 -29.45
N GLU A 38 -9.79 13.63 -29.78
CA GLU A 38 -10.77 13.07 -28.82
C GLU A 38 -10.21 12.02 -27.86
N ARG A 39 -9.01 11.47 -28.14
CA ARG A 39 -8.33 10.51 -27.26
C ARG A 39 -7.42 11.15 -26.22
N LEU A 40 -7.11 12.44 -26.38
CA LEU A 40 -6.21 13.20 -25.51
C LEU A 40 -7.01 14.17 -24.65
N PHE A 41 -6.37 14.64 -23.58
CA PHE A 41 -6.87 15.65 -22.68
C PHE A 41 -6.07 16.94 -22.84
N LEU A 42 -6.78 18.06 -23.01
CA LEU A 42 -6.19 19.39 -23.00
C LEU A 42 -5.84 19.79 -21.56
N PHE A 43 -4.56 19.98 -21.30
CA PHE A 43 -4.03 20.53 -20.06
C PHE A 43 -3.64 22.00 -20.27
N LEU A 44 -4.15 22.90 -19.42
CA LEU A 44 -3.84 24.32 -19.48
C LEU A 44 -2.86 24.65 -18.35
N GLN A 45 -1.62 24.98 -18.71
CA GLN A 45 -0.60 25.45 -17.79
C GLN A 45 -0.63 26.97 -17.73
N ARG A 46 -0.76 27.52 -16.51
CA ARG A 46 -0.70 28.95 -16.28
C ARG A 46 0.74 29.36 -15.95
N ASP A 47 1.28 30.27 -16.74
CA ASP A 47 2.56 30.93 -16.50
C ASP A 47 2.33 32.45 -16.42
N GLY A 48 2.30 32.97 -15.19
CA GLY A 48 1.92 34.36 -14.94
C GLY A 48 0.51 34.71 -15.45
N MET A 49 0.45 35.51 -16.52
CA MET A 49 -0.79 35.95 -17.17
C MET A 49 -1.14 35.16 -18.43
N SER A 50 -0.22 34.34 -18.95
CA SER A 50 -0.46 33.51 -20.14
C SER A 50 -0.89 32.11 -19.74
N HIS A 51 -1.72 31.50 -20.58
CA HIS A 51 -2.13 30.11 -20.46
C HIS A 51 -1.68 29.36 -21.72
N HIS A 52 -0.88 28.32 -21.52
CA HIS A 52 -0.41 27.47 -22.61
C HIS A 52 -1.11 26.11 -22.53
N GLY A 53 -1.65 25.65 -23.65
CA GLY A 53 -2.31 24.36 -23.76
C GLY A 53 -1.38 23.26 -24.29
N THR A 54 -1.47 22.09 -23.68
CA THR A 54 -0.74 20.88 -24.10
C THR A 54 -1.70 19.69 -24.13
N CYS A 55 -1.58 18.80 -25.11
CA CYS A 55 -2.37 17.57 -25.17
C CYS A 55 -1.65 16.41 -24.48
N LEU A 56 -2.31 15.79 -23.50
CA LEU A 56 -1.76 14.67 -22.74
C LEU A 56 -2.66 13.43 -22.83
N HIS A 57 -2.07 12.24 -22.78
CA HIS A 57 -2.83 10.99 -22.67
C HIS A 57 -3.45 10.80 -21.29
N ALA A 58 -2.78 11.31 -20.25
CA ALA A 58 -3.23 11.26 -18.86
C ALA A 58 -2.96 12.60 -18.19
N CYS A 59 -3.88 13.04 -17.34
CA CYS A 59 -3.72 14.30 -16.61
C CYS A 59 -2.65 14.17 -15.52
N PRO A 60 -1.89 15.25 -15.26
CA PRO A 60 -0.87 15.26 -14.21
C PRO A 60 -1.49 15.18 -12.81
N THR A 61 -0.64 15.02 -11.79
CA THR A 61 -1.06 14.96 -10.38
C THR A 61 -1.88 16.20 -9.99
N GLY A 62 -2.87 16.00 -9.11
CA GLY A 62 -3.83 17.04 -8.71
C GLY A 62 -4.85 17.43 -9.78
N HIS A 63 -4.90 16.71 -10.91
CA HIS A 63 -5.89 16.92 -11.97
C HIS A 63 -6.60 15.60 -12.33
N TYR A 64 -7.83 15.73 -12.83
CA TYR A 64 -8.61 14.63 -13.39
C TYR A 64 -9.05 14.94 -14.81
N GLY A 65 -9.17 13.89 -15.62
CA GLY A 65 -9.64 14.00 -17.00
C GLY A 65 -11.16 14.12 -17.04
N GLN A 66 -11.67 15.29 -17.40
CA GLN A 66 -13.09 15.49 -17.66
C GLN A 66 -13.36 15.33 -19.15
N ARG A 67 -14.19 14.34 -19.50
CA ARG A 67 -14.67 14.16 -20.88
C ARG A 67 -15.81 15.14 -21.14
N GLY A 68 -15.52 16.19 -21.90
CA GLY A 68 -16.52 17.14 -22.37
C GLY A 68 -17.20 16.66 -23.64
N LYS A 69 -18.30 17.32 -24.03
CA LYS A 69 -19.00 17.02 -25.29
C LYS A 69 -18.13 17.30 -26.52
N ASP A 70 -17.27 18.31 -26.43
CA ASP A 70 -16.47 18.81 -27.55
C ASP A 70 -14.96 18.62 -27.36
N ILE A 71 -14.46 18.74 -26.12
CA ILE A 71 -13.02 18.63 -25.79
C ILE A 71 -12.87 17.96 -24.43
N ASN A 72 -11.97 16.98 -24.31
CA ASN A 72 -11.57 16.47 -23.00
C ASN A 72 -10.53 17.39 -22.36
N ARG A 73 -10.69 17.70 -21.08
CA ARG A 73 -9.85 18.67 -20.38
C ARG A 73 -9.34 18.10 -19.06
N CYS A 74 -8.14 18.50 -18.67
CA CYS A 74 -7.63 18.25 -17.34
C CYS A 74 -8.12 19.34 -16.39
N MET A 75 -8.94 18.95 -15.42
CA MET A 75 -9.50 19.86 -14.42
C MET A 75 -8.82 19.63 -13.07
N LYS A 76 -8.58 20.71 -12.32
CA LYS A 76 -8.01 20.61 -10.97
C LYS A 76 -8.97 19.88 -10.02
N CYS A 77 -8.42 19.02 -9.18
CA CYS A 77 -9.15 18.43 -8.06
C CYS A 77 -9.61 19.53 -7.09
N ARG A 78 -10.76 19.35 -6.42
CA ARG A 78 -11.21 20.30 -5.40
C ARG A 78 -10.33 20.26 -4.16
N SER A 79 -10.00 19.06 -3.69
CA SER A 79 -9.20 18.85 -2.48
C SER A 79 -7.71 18.99 -2.79
N LEU A 80 -7.01 19.84 -2.03
CA LEU A 80 -5.56 20.04 -2.16
C LEU A 80 -4.75 18.86 -1.61
N ASP A 81 -5.37 18.07 -0.73
CA ASP A 81 -4.76 16.90 -0.08
C ASP A 81 -4.91 15.62 -0.92
N CYS A 82 -5.50 15.75 -2.11
CA CYS A 82 -5.71 14.66 -3.06
C CYS A 82 -4.59 14.63 -4.12
N GLU A 83 -3.97 13.47 -4.32
CA GLU A 83 -2.97 13.25 -5.36
C GLU A 83 -3.64 12.94 -6.71
N HIS A 84 -4.65 12.07 -6.69
CA HIS A 84 -5.45 11.72 -7.85
C HIS A 84 -6.93 11.71 -7.50
N CYS A 85 -7.73 12.43 -8.29
CA CYS A 85 -9.18 12.41 -8.17
C CYS A 85 -9.82 11.80 -9.42
N PHE A 86 -10.95 11.13 -9.24
CA PHE A 86 -11.77 10.62 -10.34
C PHE A 86 -12.72 11.71 -10.87
N SER A 87 -13.25 12.53 -9.96
CA SER A 87 -14.13 13.66 -10.27
C SER A 87 -13.74 14.86 -9.43
N ARG A 88 -14.44 15.99 -9.61
CA ARG A 88 -14.21 17.20 -8.81
C ARG A 88 -14.26 16.93 -7.30
N ASP A 89 -15.16 16.04 -6.87
CA ASP A 89 -15.47 15.83 -5.45
C ASP A 89 -15.03 14.45 -4.93
N PHE A 90 -14.58 13.56 -5.80
CA PHE A 90 -14.21 12.19 -5.45
C PHE A 90 -12.72 11.94 -5.70
N CYS A 91 -11.97 11.85 -4.61
CA CYS A 91 -10.56 11.47 -4.60
C CYS A 91 -10.40 9.95 -4.64
N THR A 92 -9.43 9.47 -5.40
CA THR A 92 -9.05 8.04 -5.45
C THR A 92 -7.74 7.77 -4.73
N LYS A 93 -6.86 8.76 -4.61
CA LYS A 93 -5.59 8.64 -3.89
C LYS A 93 -5.25 9.94 -3.17
N CYS A 94 -5.05 9.85 -1.86
CA CYS A 94 -4.62 10.96 -1.03
C CYS A 94 -3.11 11.13 -1.03
N LYS A 95 -2.66 12.35 -0.72
CA LYS A 95 -1.25 12.63 -0.45
C LYS A 95 -0.79 11.86 0.80
N PRO A 96 0.51 11.55 0.91
CA PRO A 96 1.04 10.88 2.10
C PRO A 96 0.74 11.69 3.37
N GLY A 97 0.32 10.98 4.43
CA GLY A 97 -0.11 11.58 5.70
C GLY A 97 -1.62 11.84 5.80
N PHE A 98 -2.39 11.62 4.73
CA PHE A 98 -3.86 11.70 4.75
C PHE A 98 -4.50 10.34 4.53
N GLN A 99 -5.65 10.13 5.15
CA GLN A 99 -6.47 8.94 5.04
C GLN A 99 -7.67 9.18 4.11
N LEU A 100 -7.91 8.28 3.18
CA LEU A 100 -9.03 8.33 2.25
C LEU A 100 -10.29 7.78 2.90
N TYR A 101 -11.34 8.60 2.94
CA TYR A 101 -12.65 8.22 3.46
C TYR A 101 -13.77 8.73 2.54
N LYS A 102 -14.57 7.81 1.98
CA LYS A 102 -15.70 8.12 1.08
C LYS A 102 -15.34 9.13 -0.03
N GLY A 103 -14.16 9.00 -0.61
CA GLY A 103 -13.65 9.87 -1.67
C GLY A 103 -13.10 11.22 -1.19
N LYS A 104 -12.87 11.42 0.10
CA LYS A 104 -12.24 12.62 0.67
C LYS A 104 -10.98 12.25 1.45
N CYS A 105 -10.00 13.14 1.44
CA CYS A 105 -8.78 12.98 2.21
C CYS A 105 -8.94 13.70 3.54
N LEU A 106 -8.73 12.99 4.64
CA LEU A 106 -8.81 13.50 6.01
C LEU A 106 -7.48 13.28 6.72
N THR A 107 -7.16 14.11 7.72
CA THR A 107 -5.97 13.91 8.55
C THR A 107 -6.12 12.74 9.51
N HIS A 108 -7.36 12.49 9.97
CA HIS A 108 -7.72 11.39 10.85
C HIS A 108 -9.04 10.78 10.42
N CYS A 109 -9.17 9.46 10.57
CA CYS A 109 -10.43 8.77 10.37
C CYS A 109 -11.50 9.24 11.38
N PRO A 110 -12.75 9.44 10.94
CA PRO A 110 -13.85 9.81 11.83
C PRO A 110 -14.16 8.70 12.85
N GLU A 111 -14.85 9.07 13.94
CA GLU A 111 -15.27 8.10 14.96
C GLU A 111 -16.11 6.97 14.36
N GLY A 112 -15.85 5.74 14.81
CA GLY A 112 -16.49 4.52 14.28
C GLY A 112 -15.81 3.94 13.05
N THR A 113 -14.71 4.54 12.58
CA THR A 113 -13.92 4.01 11.45
C THR A 113 -12.47 3.75 11.86
N PHE A 114 -11.85 2.79 11.19
CA PHE A 114 -10.49 2.32 11.48
C PHE A 114 -9.54 2.73 10.36
N ALA A 115 -8.37 3.24 10.75
CA ALA A 115 -7.31 3.55 9.81
C ALA A 115 -6.58 2.26 9.40
N HIS A 116 -6.55 1.98 8.11
CA HIS A 116 -5.81 0.87 7.53
C HIS A 116 -4.98 1.38 6.36
N GLN A 117 -3.66 1.40 6.53
CA GLN A 117 -2.70 1.98 5.58
C GLN A 117 -3.03 3.45 5.24
N SER A 118 -3.62 3.71 4.07
CA SER A 118 -4.02 5.04 3.61
C SER A 118 -5.54 5.24 3.56
N ASP A 119 -6.34 4.28 4.02
CA ASP A 119 -7.79 4.30 3.89
C ASP A 119 -8.48 4.19 5.26
N CYS A 120 -9.66 4.80 5.37
CA CYS A 120 -10.54 4.65 6.53
C CYS A 120 -11.62 3.61 6.22
N LEU A 121 -11.65 2.54 7.01
CA LEU A 121 -12.61 1.44 6.88
C LEU A 121 -13.70 1.55 7.93
N GLU A 122 -14.95 1.31 7.54
CA GLU A 122 -16.10 1.27 8.47
C GLU A 122 -16.11 -0.03 9.30
N ASP A 123 -15.56 -1.12 8.75
CA ASP A 123 -15.48 -2.42 9.42
C ASP A 123 -14.11 -3.07 9.16
N CYS A 124 -13.44 -3.49 10.23
CA CYS A 124 -12.17 -4.21 10.16
C CYS A 124 -12.28 -5.58 9.47
N LEU A 125 -13.47 -6.16 9.37
CA LEU A 125 -13.68 -7.41 8.64
C LEU A 125 -13.55 -7.24 7.10
N GLN A 126 -13.64 -6.01 6.60
CA GLN A 126 -13.45 -5.70 5.18
C GLN A 126 -12.00 -5.36 4.82
N ALA A 127 -11.13 -5.20 5.82
CA ALA A 127 -9.70 -5.13 5.57
C ALA A 127 -9.25 -6.49 4.98
N PRO A 128 -8.51 -6.51 3.86
CA PRO A 128 -7.86 -7.73 3.40
C PRO A 128 -6.95 -8.24 4.51
N LEU A 129 -7.39 -9.28 5.21
CA LEU A 129 -6.64 -9.87 6.31
C LEU A 129 -5.33 -10.41 5.75
N GLY A 130 -4.21 -10.01 6.36
CA GLY A 130 -2.89 -10.51 5.98
C GLY A 130 -2.81 -12.04 6.09
N GLU A 131 -1.79 -12.61 5.47
CA GLU A 131 -1.52 -14.04 5.60
C GLU A 131 -1.31 -14.42 7.07
N TRP A 132 -1.78 -15.62 7.42
CA TRP A 132 -1.57 -16.16 8.75
C TRP A 132 -0.09 -16.40 9.01
N SER A 133 0.38 -16.02 10.20
CA SER A 133 1.69 -16.47 10.66
C SER A 133 1.72 -18.00 10.79
N ASN A 134 2.94 -18.55 10.77
CA ASN A 134 3.15 -19.93 11.14
C ASN A 134 2.66 -20.20 12.57
N TRP A 135 2.21 -21.43 12.81
CA TRP A 135 1.81 -21.85 14.15
C TRP A 135 2.98 -21.74 15.14
N SER A 136 2.70 -21.18 16.31
CA SER A 136 3.67 -21.17 17.41
C SER A 136 4.04 -22.58 17.84
N VAL A 137 5.12 -22.70 18.61
CA VAL A 137 5.49 -23.96 19.26
C VAL A 137 4.33 -24.47 20.12
N CYS A 138 4.11 -25.79 20.11
CA CYS A 138 3.09 -26.44 20.91
C CYS A 138 3.45 -26.40 22.40
N LEU A 139 2.68 -25.66 23.20
CA LEU A 139 2.94 -25.43 24.63
C LEU A 139 1.80 -25.95 25.51
N HIS A 140 2.12 -26.49 26.67
CA HIS A 140 1.16 -26.81 27.73
C HIS A 140 1.56 -26.04 28.99
N ASN A 141 0.77 -25.02 29.37
CA ASN A 141 1.07 -24.11 30.48
C ASN A 141 2.50 -23.52 30.42
N GLY A 142 2.95 -23.12 29.22
CA GLY A 142 4.29 -22.58 28.99
C GLY A 142 5.40 -23.62 28.82
N VAL A 143 5.09 -24.92 28.95
CA VAL A 143 6.07 -26.01 28.86
C VAL A 143 5.96 -26.75 27.53
N THR A 144 7.10 -27.05 26.89
CA THR A 144 7.19 -27.74 25.58
C THR A 144 7.31 -29.27 25.69
N CYS A 145 7.55 -29.80 26.89
CA CYS A 145 7.81 -31.22 27.14
C CYS A 145 6.92 -31.79 28.28
N GLY A 146 6.83 -33.12 28.39
CA GLY A 146 6.17 -33.81 29.51
C GLY A 146 4.66 -34.10 29.40
N PHE A 147 3.94 -33.50 28.45
CA PHE A 147 2.51 -33.73 28.22
C PHE A 147 2.23 -34.34 26.85
N ARG A 148 1.06 -34.96 26.66
CA ARG A 148 0.66 -35.56 25.36
C ARG A 148 0.06 -34.52 24.40
N TRP A 149 -0.46 -33.43 24.94
CA TRP A 149 -1.22 -32.42 24.22
C TRP A 149 -0.85 -31.04 24.74
N GLY A 150 -0.79 -30.06 23.84
CA GLY A 150 -0.62 -28.66 24.14
C GLY A 150 -1.54 -27.80 23.29
N LYS A 151 -1.28 -26.50 23.29
CA LYS A 151 -1.93 -25.49 22.45
C LYS A 151 -0.86 -24.76 21.65
N GLN A 152 -1.19 -24.45 20.40
CA GLN A 152 -0.40 -23.60 19.53
C GLN A 152 -1.28 -22.46 19.04
N THR A 153 -0.71 -21.27 18.94
CA THR A 153 -1.41 -20.05 18.53
C THR A 153 -0.75 -19.53 17.27
N ARG A 154 -1.55 -19.07 16.31
CA ARG A 154 -1.08 -18.26 15.19
C ARG A 154 -1.75 -16.90 15.27
N THR A 155 -1.09 -15.90 14.74
CA THR A 155 -1.59 -14.54 14.67
C THR A 155 -1.60 -14.10 13.22
N ARG A 156 -2.61 -13.32 12.85
CA ARG A 156 -2.55 -12.52 11.64
C ARG A 156 -2.82 -11.08 12.05
N GLU A 157 -2.01 -10.18 11.54
CA GLU A 157 -2.21 -8.77 11.79
C GLU A 157 -3.42 -8.30 10.98
N GLY A 158 -4.30 -7.51 11.61
CA GLY A 158 -5.16 -6.62 10.86
C GLY A 158 -4.23 -5.60 10.22
N GLY A 159 -4.13 -5.61 8.90
CA GLY A 159 -2.96 -5.11 8.16
C GLY A 159 -2.38 -3.79 8.69
N LEU A 160 -1.15 -3.86 9.22
CA LEU A 160 -0.32 -2.70 9.49
C LEU A 160 1.12 -3.00 9.08
N SER A 161 1.57 -2.34 8.02
CA SER A 161 2.98 -2.07 7.77
C SER A 161 3.23 -0.59 8.08
N GLY A 162 3.70 -0.30 9.29
CA GLY A 162 4.12 1.04 9.67
C GLY A 162 4.10 1.27 11.16
N GLY A 163 5.24 1.05 11.82
CA GLY A 163 5.41 1.35 13.24
C GLY A 163 5.40 2.87 13.49
N MET A 164 4.49 3.31 14.35
CA MET A 164 4.49 4.62 15.02
C MET A 164 3.84 4.46 16.42
N PRO A 165 4.13 5.37 17.38
CA PRO A 165 4.09 5.11 18.82
C PRO A 165 2.69 4.90 19.42
N GLU A 166 2.66 4.18 20.55
CA GLU A 166 1.54 3.53 21.25
C GLU A 166 0.38 4.42 21.76
N GLU A 167 0.23 5.68 21.37
CA GLU A 167 -0.81 6.56 21.96
C GLU A 167 -2.14 6.59 21.19
N HIS A 168 -2.27 5.97 20.01
CA HIS A 168 -3.49 6.04 19.19
C HIS A 168 -4.02 4.66 18.73
N ALA A 169 -3.88 3.64 19.58
CA ALA A 169 -4.28 2.25 19.29
C ALA A 169 -5.80 2.03 19.10
N ALA A 170 -6.65 3.01 19.44
CA ALA A 170 -8.11 2.86 19.36
C ALA A 170 -8.66 2.86 17.93
N SER A 171 -7.88 3.33 16.95
CA SER A 171 -8.30 3.44 15.54
C SER A 171 -7.66 2.38 14.64
N LEU A 172 -6.94 1.42 15.23
CA LEU A 172 -6.24 0.36 14.50
C LEU A 172 -7.07 -0.93 14.51
N CYS A 173 -7.05 -1.67 13.41
CA CYS A 173 -7.73 -2.95 13.37
C CYS A 173 -7.07 -3.96 14.32
N PRO A 174 -7.86 -4.66 15.16
CA PRO A 174 -7.31 -5.61 16.13
C PRO A 174 -6.63 -6.79 15.41
N SER A 175 -5.49 -7.23 15.95
CA SER A 175 -4.84 -8.45 15.49
C SER A 175 -5.69 -9.67 15.83
N HIS A 176 -5.83 -10.58 14.87
CA HIS A 176 -6.64 -11.78 15.05
C HIS A 176 -5.73 -12.94 15.46
N SER A 177 -6.06 -13.58 16.60
CA SER A 177 -5.34 -14.76 17.08
C SER A 177 -6.23 -15.99 17.01
N GLU A 178 -5.63 -17.11 16.60
CA GLU A 178 -6.30 -18.41 16.59
C GLU A 178 -5.47 -19.41 17.36
N THR A 179 -6.11 -20.09 18.32
CA THR A 179 -5.48 -21.13 19.13
C THR A 179 -6.08 -22.47 18.81
N GLN A 180 -5.24 -23.45 18.51
CA GLN A 180 -5.67 -24.83 18.29
C GLN A 180 -4.92 -25.81 19.19
N ARG A 181 -5.50 -27.00 19.36
CA ARG A 181 -4.90 -28.10 20.11
C ARG A 181 -3.86 -28.81 19.24
N CYS A 182 -2.69 -29.05 19.80
CA CYS A 182 -1.58 -29.70 19.11
C CYS A 182 -1.06 -30.92 19.88
N ARG A 183 -0.53 -31.89 19.13
CA ARG A 183 0.04 -33.11 19.71
C ARG A 183 1.52 -32.91 19.98
N MET A 184 1.94 -33.14 21.22
CA MET A 184 3.34 -32.96 21.62
C MET A 184 4.18 -34.18 21.22
N ARG A 185 5.45 -33.96 20.86
CA ARG A 185 6.37 -35.04 20.50
C ARG A 185 6.64 -35.90 21.73
N LYS A 186 6.47 -37.22 21.59
CA LYS A 186 6.85 -38.18 22.62
C LYS A 186 8.32 -38.53 22.47
N LYS A 187 9.18 -38.06 23.37
CA LYS A 187 10.39 -38.79 23.75
C LYS A 187 10.30 -39.11 25.24
N TRP A 188 9.61 -40.21 25.56
CA TRP A 188 9.40 -40.61 26.96
C TRP A 188 9.28 -42.13 27.16
N ARG A 189 9.85 -42.99 26.29
CA ARG A 189 9.74 -44.45 26.51
C ARG A 189 11.02 -45.28 26.49
N GLN A 190 12.14 -44.74 26.04
CA GLN A 190 13.40 -45.49 26.04
C GLN A 190 14.29 -45.18 27.25
N GLU A 191 14.37 -43.93 27.72
CA GLU A 191 15.26 -43.57 28.85
C GLU A 191 14.68 -43.85 30.26
N MET A 192 13.35 -43.91 30.40
CA MET A 192 12.66 -44.17 31.69
C MET A 192 12.74 -45.63 32.16
N ARG A 193 13.17 -46.57 31.32
CA ARG A 193 13.27 -47.98 31.71
C ARG A 193 14.46 -48.25 32.65
N ASN A 194 15.42 -47.33 32.75
CA ASN A 194 16.69 -47.54 33.45
C ASN A 194 16.90 -46.64 34.69
N LEU A 195 15.95 -45.79 35.08
CA LEU A 195 16.14 -44.87 36.22
C LEU A 195 14.99 -45.00 37.22
N GLY A 196 15.35 -45.38 38.45
CA GLY A 196 14.44 -45.52 39.58
C GLY A 196 13.68 -44.22 39.91
N LYS A 197 12.59 -44.38 40.67
CA LYS A 197 11.55 -43.37 40.96
C LYS A 197 12.05 -42.03 41.52
N THR A 198 13.26 -41.96 42.08
CA THR A 198 13.87 -40.74 42.65
C THR A 198 14.58 -39.84 41.62
N GLY A 199 14.85 -40.32 40.40
CA GLY A 199 15.52 -39.53 39.34
C GLY A 199 14.56 -38.82 38.36
N VAL A 200 13.27 -39.11 38.42
CA VAL A 200 12.28 -38.74 37.37
C VAL A 200 12.02 -37.23 37.31
N LEU A 201 11.99 -36.55 38.47
CA LEU A 201 11.79 -35.10 38.55
C LEU A 201 13.06 -34.30 38.16
N ALA A 202 14.24 -34.78 38.57
CA ALA A 202 15.52 -34.12 38.26
C ALA A 202 15.92 -34.23 36.77
N VAL A 203 15.43 -35.27 36.07
CA VAL A 203 15.66 -35.47 34.64
C VAL A 203 14.66 -34.67 33.78
N MET A 204 13.42 -34.45 34.26
CA MET A 204 12.42 -33.60 33.58
C MET A 204 12.94 -32.16 33.36
N ALA A 205 13.60 -31.58 34.37
CA ALA A 205 14.21 -30.25 34.24
C ALA A 205 15.35 -30.23 33.20
N ARG A 206 16.28 -31.20 33.26
CA ARG A 206 17.43 -31.27 32.34
C ARG A 206 17.06 -31.63 30.89
N TYR A 207 15.91 -32.26 30.64
CA TYR A 207 15.50 -32.66 29.29
C TYR A 207 14.87 -31.52 28.49
N CYS A 208 14.14 -30.63 29.18
CA CYS A 208 13.60 -29.41 28.58
C CYS A 208 14.74 -28.42 28.23
N ASP A 209 15.88 -28.42 28.94
CA ASP A 209 17.08 -27.64 28.59
C ASP A 209 17.85 -28.18 27.36
N LYS A 210 17.75 -29.48 27.06
CA LYS A 210 18.59 -30.15 26.04
C LYS A 210 18.01 -30.10 24.62
N TYR A 211 16.74 -29.70 24.47
CA TYR A 211 16.04 -29.63 23.17
C TYR A 211 15.24 -28.33 23.03
N PRO A 212 15.89 -27.20 22.68
CA PRO A 212 15.17 -26.02 22.22
C PRO A 212 14.40 -26.32 20.92
N PRO A 213 13.29 -25.63 20.65
CA PRO A 213 12.38 -25.98 19.56
C PRO A 213 13.01 -25.72 18.19
N GLN A 214 13.15 -26.77 17.37
CA GLN A 214 13.29 -26.61 15.92
C GLN A 214 11.91 -26.36 15.32
N SER A 215 11.80 -25.24 14.60
CA SER A 215 10.74 -24.94 13.65
C SER A 215 10.87 -25.90 12.47
N ASP A 216 10.39 -27.13 12.62
CA ASP A 216 10.29 -28.04 11.48
C ASP A 216 9.17 -27.52 10.57
N LEU A 217 9.58 -26.80 9.52
CA LEU A 217 8.81 -26.63 8.30
C LEU A 217 8.31 -28.01 7.87
N PHE A 218 7.00 -28.19 7.84
CA PHE A 218 6.44 -29.27 7.03
C PHE A 218 6.58 -28.84 5.56
N PRO A 219 7.20 -29.66 4.69
CA PRO A 219 7.07 -29.46 3.25
C PRO A 219 5.60 -29.66 2.90
N SER A 220 5.03 -28.68 2.20
CA SER A 220 3.78 -28.78 1.47
C SER A 220 3.80 -30.00 0.54
N LEU A 221 2.83 -30.89 0.72
CA LEU A 221 2.40 -31.89 -0.28
C LEU A 221 1.44 -31.24 -1.26
#